data_AF-A0A432JC51-F1
#
_entry.id   AF-A0A432JC51-F1
#
_cell.length_a   1.000
_cell.length_b   1.000
_cell.length_c   1.000
_cell.angle_alpha   90.00
_cell.angle_beta   90.00
_cell.angle_gamma   90.00
#
_symmetry.space_group_name_H-M   'P 1'
#
loop_
_entity.id
_entity.type
_entity.pdbx_description
1 polymer ?
#
loop_
_entity_poly.entity_id
_entity_poly.type
_entity_poly.pdbx_seq_one_letter_code
_entity_poly.pdbx_strand_id
1 'polypeptide(L)'
;EEAEEIAPAVEAAKNEGINAIGPIPADIIFHQAIQDQYDVVLCMYHDQGHIPVKVYGFEESITANLGLPFVRTSVDHGTAFDIAGKGIASHESMLESIWLAAALAQGNGLAGS
;
A
#
# COMPACT_ATOMS: atom_id res chain seq x y z
N GLU A 1 14.46 -5.22 -18.66
CA GLU A 1 14.05 -4.32 -17.56
C GLU A 1 14.74 -4.72 -16.26
N GLU A 2 14.55 -5.94 -15.75
CA GLU A 2 15.12 -6.38 -14.45
C GLU A 2 16.62 -6.16 -14.30
N ALA A 3 17.44 -6.63 -15.25
CA ALA A 3 18.90 -6.55 -15.15
C ALA A 3 19.45 -5.15 -15.49
N GLU A 4 18.72 -4.38 -16.29
CA GLU A 4 19.21 -3.12 -16.88
C GLU A 4 18.73 -1.89 -16.11
N GLU A 5 17.57 -1.98 -15.44
CA GLU A 5 16.92 -0.83 -14.78
C GLU A 5 16.62 -1.14 -13.30
N ILE A 6 15.92 -2.24 -13.01
CA ILE A 6 15.41 -2.53 -11.66
C ILE A 6 16.53 -2.92 -10.70
N ALA A 7 17.41 -3.85 -11.09
CA ALA A 7 18.54 -4.26 -10.26
C ALA A 7 19.50 -3.10 -9.96
N PRO A 8 19.89 -2.25 -10.94
CA PRO A 8 20.64 -1.03 -10.65
C PRO A 8 19.92 -0.08 -9.69
N ALA A 9 18.60 0.10 -9.81
CA ALA A 9 17.83 0.94 -8.88
C ALA A 9 17.81 0.38 -7.45
N VAL A 10 17.70 -0.94 -7.29
CA VAL A 10 17.80 -1.60 -5.98
C VAL A 10 19.19 -1.39 -5.36
N GLU A 11 20.26 -1.53 -6.14
CA GLU A 11 21.62 -1.28 -5.65
C GLU A 11 21.85 0.20 -5.31
N ALA A 12 21.30 1.13 -6.08
CA ALA A 12 21.33 2.55 -5.75
C ALA A 12 20.62 2.84 -4.43
N ALA A 13 19.41 2.30 -4.22
CA ALA A 13 18.67 2.44 -2.96
C ALA A 13 19.46 1.87 -1.77
N LYS A 14 20.12 0.71 -1.94
CA LYS A 14 21.01 0.15 -0.91
C LYS A 14 22.19 1.07 -0.59
N ASN A 15 22.79 1.70 -1.60
CA ASN A 15 23.88 2.67 -1.40
C ASN A 15 23.42 3.93 -0.65
N GLU A 16 22.13 4.27 -0.72
CA GLU A 16 21.49 5.34 0.07
C GLU A 16 21.11 4.89 1.49
N GLY A 17 21.34 3.62 1.85
CA GLY A 17 21.04 3.05 3.17
C GLY A 17 19.64 2.48 3.31
N ILE A 18 18.90 2.33 2.21
CA ILE A 18 17.57 1.70 2.20
C ILE A 18 17.74 0.17 2.19
N ASN A 19 17.01 -0.54 3.06
CA ASN A 19 16.95 -2.01 3.06
C ASN A 19 16.10 -2.54 1.89
N ALA A 20 16.54 -2.30 0.66
CA ALA A 20 15.85 -2.73 -0.55
C ALA A 20 16.27 -4.17 -0.95
N ILE A 21 15.29 -5.01 -1.28
CA ILE A 21 15.50 -6.38 -1.74
C ILE A 21 14.75 -6.56 -3.06
N GLY A 22 15.46 -7.00 -4.10
CA GLY A 22 14.86 -7.33 -5.39
C GLY A 22 15.84 -7.27 -6.56
N PRO A 23 15.33 -7.44 -7.80
CA PRO A 23 13.93 -7.70 -8.13
C PRO A 23 13.42 -9.07 -7.60
N ILE A 24 12.16 -9.12 -7.17
CA ILE A 24 11.48 -10.36 -6.72
C ILE A 24 10.26 -10.61 -7.64
N PRO A 25 10.02 -11.86 -8.07
CA PRO A 25 8.83 -12.19 -8.86
C PRO A 25 7.51 -11.82 -8.16
N ALA A 26 6.58 -11.27 -8.93
CA ALA A 26 5.28 -10.78 -8.45
C ALA A 26 4.40 -11.90 -7.84
N ASP A 27 4.50 -13.12 -8.34
CA ASP A 27 3.73 -14.28 -7.89
C ASP A 27 4.14 -14.77 -6.49
N ILE A 28 5.36 -14.47 -6.06
CA ILE A 28 5.89 -14.88 -4.75
C ILE A 28 5.83 -13.74 -3.73
N ILE A 29 6.10 -12.50 -4.15
CA ILE A 29 6.28 -11.37 -3.23
C ILE A 29 5.06 -11.08 -2.36
N PHE A 30 3.84 -11.18 -2.91
CA PHE A 30 2.63 -10.90 -2.14
C PHE A 30 2.34 -11.98 -1.09
N HIS A 31 2.62 -13.24 -1.40
CA HIS A 31 2.52 -14.31 -0.41
C HIS A 31 3.54 -14.10 0.73
N GLN A 32 4.77 -13.69 0.41
CA GLN A 32 5.77 -13.38 1.43
C GLN A 32 5.40 -12.14 2.26
N ALA A 33 4.83 -11.11 1.63
CA ALA A 33 4.36 -9.90 2.32
C ALA A 33 3.21 -10.19 3.30
N ILE A 34 2.28 -11.06 2.92
CA ILE A 34 1.20 -11.55 3.80
C ILE A 34 1.76 -12.32 5.02
N GLN A 35 2.96 -12.88 4.90
CA GLN A 35 3.67 -13.57 5.98
C GLN A 35 4.61 -12.62 6.76
N ASP A 36 4.38 -11.31 6.68
CA ASP A 36 5.15 -10.28 7.39
C ASP A 36 6.66 -10.31 7.09
N GLN A 37 7.07 -10.80 5.91
CA GLN A 37 8.48 -10.82 5.52
C GLN A 37 9.01 -9.46 5.05
N TYR A 38 8.12 -8.53 4.70
CA TYR A 38 8.47 -7.20 4.20
C TYR A 38 7.52 -6.14 4.77
N ASP A 39 8.06 -4.97 5.12
CA ASP A 39 7.25 -3.83 5.57
C ASP A 39 6.49 -3.17 4.40
N VAL A 40 7.10 -3.15 3.20
CA VAL A 40 6.54 -2.49 2.00
C VAL A 40 6.92 -3.29 0.74
N VAL A 41 5.95 -3.45 -0.17
CA VAL A 41 6.18 -3.97 -1.52
C VAL A 41 6.03 -2.85 -2.55
N LEU A 42 7.07 -2.64 -3.37
CA LEU A 42 7.03 -1.69 -4.49
C LEU A 42 6.76 -2.44 -5.79
N CYS A 43 5.62 -2.15 -6.43
CA CYS A 43 5.24 -2.72 -7.72
C CYS A 43 5.66 -1.80 -8.87
N MET A 44 6.00 -2.39 -10.03
CA MET A 44 6.36 -1.61 -11.23
C MET A 44 5.11 -1.09 -11.96
N TYR A 45 3.99 -1.81 -11.85
CA TYR A 45 2.75 -1.52 -12.54
C TYR A 45 1.54 -1.52 -11.60
N HIS A 46 0.51 -0.75 -11.94
CA HIS A 46 -0.71 -0.59 -11.14
C HIS A 46 -1.39 -1.94 -10.83
N ASP A 47 -1.72 -2.72 -11.86
CA ASP A 47 -2.48 -3.95 -11.67
C ASP A 47 -1.67 -5.04 -10.97
N GLN A 48 -0.34 -4.98 -11.03
CA GLN A 48 0.54 -5.90 -10.31
C GLN A 48 0.33 -5.80 -8.80
N GLY A 49 0.12 -4.60 -8.26
CA GLY A 49 -0.16 -4.38 -6.83
C GLY A 49 -1.64 -4.38 -6.48
N HIS A 50 -2.48 -3.76 -7.32
CA HIS A 50 -3.90 -3.60 -7.00
C HIS A 50 -4.69 -4.92 -7.01
N ILE A 51 -4.36 -5.87 -7.91
CA ILE A 51 -5.05 -7.16 -7.95
C ILE A 51 -4.86 -7.94 -6.63
N PRO A 52 -3.63 -8.22 -6.16
CA PRO A 52 -3.42 -9.01 -4.94
C PRO A 52 -3.97 -8.35 -3.68
N VAL A 53 -3.85 -7.02 -3.53
CA VAL A 53 -4.42 -6.28 -2.40
C VAL A 53 -5.94 -6.47 -2.33
N LYS A 54 -6.64 -6.33 -3.47
CA LYS A 54 -8.09 -6.51 -3.51
C LYS A 54 -8.53 -7.95 -3.26
N VAL A 55 -7.73 -8.94 -3.67
CA VAL A 55 -8.01 -10.35 -3.42
C VAL A 55 -7.83 -10.72 -1.95
N TYR A 56 -6.85 -10.12 -1.27
CA TYR A 56 -6.55 -10.43 0.11
C TYR A 56 -7.49 -9.74 1.12
N GLY A 57 -7.80 -8.46 0.93
CA GLY A 57 -8.55 -7.69 1.92
C GLY A 57 -9.06 -6.36 1.40
N PHE A 58 -10.02 -6.38 0.47
CA PHE A 58 -10.56 -5.15 -0.13
C PHE A 58 -11.23 -4.20 0.86
N GLU A 59 -11.93 -4.73 1.87
CA GLU A 59 -12.73 -3.94 2.82
C GLU A 59 -11.88 -3.08 3.76
N GLU A 60 -10.62 -3.48 3.98
CA GLU A 60 -9.63 -2.80 4.81
C GLU A 60 -8.63 -1.98 3.97
N SER A 61 -8.70 -2.08 2.64
CA SER A 61 -7.75 -1.42 1.73
C SER A 61 -7.90 0.10 1.78
N ILE A 62 -6.77 0.81 1.88
CA ILE A 62 -6.68 2.26 1.93
C ILE A 62 -5.52 2.77 1.06
N THR A 63 -5.65 3.99 0.54
CA THR A 63 -4.61 4.65 -0.23
C THR A 63 -3.96 5.77 0.58
N ALA A 64 -2.63 5.80 0.64
CA ALA A 64 -1.85 6.93 1.12
C ALA A 64 -1.00 7.55 -0.01
N ASN A 65 -0.93 8.87 -0.07
CA ASN A 65 -0.14 9.57 -1.09
C ASN A 65 1.18 10.05 -0.48
N LEU A 66 2.29 9.53 -0.97
CA LEU A 66 3.63 9.90 -0.53
C LEU A 66 4.17 11.07 -1.38
N GLY A 67 4.99 11.93 -0.79
CA GLY A 67 5.66 13.05 -1.48
C GLY A 67 4.88 14.37 -1.54
N LEU A 68 3.67 14.43 -0.99
CA LEU A 68 2.93 15.68 -0.82
C LEU A 68 3.44 16.48 0.39
N PRO A 69 3.29 17.82 0.41
CA PRO A 69 3.66 18.65 1.57
C PRO A 69 2.66 18.53 2.75
N PHE A 70 1.71 17.60 2.69
CA PHE A 70 0.72 17.32 3.71
C PHE A 70 0.27 15.84 3.64
N VAL A 71 -0.29 15.33 4.74
CA VAL A 71 -0.84 13.97 4.82
C VAL A 71 -2.12 13.85 4.00
N ARG A 72 -2.18 12.86 3.09
CA ARG A 72 -3.39 12.53 2.33
C ARG A 72 -3.60 11.03 2.29
N THR A 73 -4.67 10.58 2.95
CA THR A 73 -5.21 9.23 2.85
C THR A 73 -6.59 9.24 2.18
N SER A 74 -7.04 8.09 1.69
CA SER A 74 -8.36 7.89 1.09
C SER A 74 -8.80 6.45 1.22
N VAL A 75 -10.11 6.24 1.21
CA VAL A 75 -10.73 4.92 1.03
C VAL A 75 -10.49 4.38 -0.38
N ASP A 76 -10.51 3.06 -0.53
CA ASP A 76 -10.32 2.36 -1.82
C ASP A 76 -11.63 1.92 -2.50
N HIS A 77 -12.77 2.14 -1.84
CA HIS A 77 -14.08 1.88 -2.43
C HIS A 77 -14.61 3.08 -3.26
N GLY A 78 -15.52 2.78 -4.18
CA GLY A 78 -16.21 3.79 -4.99
C GLY A 78 -17.35 4.49 -4.24
N THR A 79 -18.18 5.24 -4.97
CA THR A 79 -19.26 6.06 -4.40
C THR A 79 -20.46 5.27 -3.84
N ALA A 80 -20.59 3.98 -4.19
CA ALA A 80 -21.64 3.09 -3.71
C ALA A 80 -23.06 3.70 -3.81
N PHE A 81 -23.38 4.32 -4.95
CA PHE A 81 -24.64 5.06 -5.15
C PHE A 81 -25.90 4.23 -4.95
N ASP A 82 -25.82 2.93 -5.25
CA ASP A 82 -26.89 1.97 -5.07
C ASP A 82 -27.26 1.74 -3.60
N ILE A 83 -26.37 2.02 -2.65
CA ILE A 83 -26.60 1.88 -1.20
C ILE A 83 -26.63 3.22 -0.44
N ALA A 84 -26.46 4.34 -1.13
CA ALA A 84 -26.50 5.66 -0.52
C ALA A 84 -27.84 5.91 0.22
N GLY A 85 -27.75 6.36 1.48
CA GLY A 85 -28.92 6.63 2.32
C GLY A 85 -29.63 5.39 2.89
N LYS A 86 -29.14 4.17 2.61
CA LYS A 86 -29.73 2.93 3.13
C LYS A 86 -29.17 2.49 4.48
N GLY A 87 -28.08 3.10 4.95
CA GLY A 87 -27.46 2.79 6.24
C GLY A 87 -26.76 1.41 6.30
N ILE A 88 -26.37 0.86 5.15
CA ILE A 88 -25.76 -0.48 5.03
C ILE A 88 -24.31 -0.45 4.49
N ALA A 89 -23.73 0.73 4.33
CA ALA A 89 -22.34 0.85 3.89
C ALA A 89 -21.39 0.49 5.05
N SER A 90 -20.36 -0.32 4.79
CA SER A 90 -19.28 -0.51 5.75
C SER A 90 -18.47 0.78 5.90
N HIS A 91 -18.06 1.07 7.14
CA HIS A 91 -17.22 2.22 7.47
C HIS A 91 -15.76 1.85 7.74
N GLU A 92 -15.38 0.57 7.60
CA GLU A 92 -14.07 0.05 7.98
C GLU A 92 -12.92 0.75 7.24
N SER A 93 -12.90 0.72 5.89
CA SER A 93 -11.90 1.44 5.09
C SER A 93 -11.78 2.94 5.44
N MET A 94 -12.91 3.60 5.78
CA MET A 94 -12.88 5.00 6.22
C MET A 94 -12.18 5.16 7.57
N LEU A 95 -12.45 4.25 8.51
CA LEU A 95 -11.82 4.26 9.83
C LEU A 95 -10.31 4.01 9.71
N GLU A 96 -9.91 3.01 8.92
CA GLU A 96 -8.50 2.71 8.63
C GLU A 96 -7.78 3.92 7.98
N SER A 97 -8.44 4.59 7.03
CA SER A 97 -7.90 5.77 6.36
C SER A 97 -7.65 6.93 7.35
N ILE A 98 -8.53 7.09 8.35
CA ILE A 98 -8.39 8.10 9.39
C ILE A 98 -7.26 7.73 10.37
N TRP A 99 -7.18 6.46 10.78
CA TRP A 99 -6.13 5.99 11.68
C TRP A 99 -4.75 6.11 11.06
N LEU A 100 -4.59 5.71 9.80
CA LEU A 100 -3.32 5.90 9.09
C LEU A 100 -2.94 7.38 9.00
N ALA A 101 -3.90 8.27 8.70
CA ALA A 101 -3.62 9.70 8.67
C ALA A 101 -3.15 10.23 10.03
N ALA A 102 -3.77 9.79 11.13
CA ALA A 102 -3.37 10.16 12.47
C ALA A 102 -1.98 9.64 12.83
N ALA A 103 -1.66 8.39 12.48
CA ALA A 103 -0.35 7.79 12.70
C ALA A 103 0.76 8.55 11.94
N LEU A 104 0.53 8.86 10.66
CA LEU A 104 1.45 9.64 9.84
C LEU A 104 1.65 11.06 10.37
N ALA A 105 0.57 11.72 10.82
CA ALA A 105 0.65 13.05 11.40
C ALA A 105 1.44 13.10 12.73
N GLN A 106 1.46 11.99 13.48
CA GLN A 106 2.23 11.87 14.72
C GLN A 106 3.67 11.42 14.50
N GLY A 107 4.03 11.01 13.27
CA GLY A 107 5.35 10.46 12.96
C GLY A 107 5.53 8.99 13.34
N ASN A 108 4.44 8.26 13.57
CA ASN A 108 4.47 6.84 13.94
C ASN A 108 4.70 5.90 12.74
N GLY A 109 4.73 6.46 11.52
CA GLY A 109 4.98 5.69 10.28
C GLY A 109 3.73 4.99 9.73
N LEU A 110 3.96 3.99 8.88
CA LEU A 110 2.92 3.19 8.22
C LEU A 110 2.44 1.99 9.06
N ALA A 111 3.08 1.73 10.20
CA ALA A 111 2.66 0.68 11.11
C ALA A 111 1.35 1.10 11.78
N GLY A 112 0.28 0.35 11.51
CA GLY A 112 -0.94 0.38 12.33
C GLY A 112 -0.59 0.11 13.79
N SER A 113 -1.33 0.75 14.69
CA SER A 113 -1.23 0.58 16.14
C SER A 113 -1.27 -0.87 16.59
#